data_AF-A0A482VDA2-F1
#
_entry.id   AF-A0A482VDA2-F1
#
_cell.length_a   1.000
_cell.length_b   1.000
_cell.length_c   1.000
_cell.angle_alpha   90.00
_cell.angle_beta   90.00
_cell.angle_gamma   90.00
#
_symmetry.space_group_name_H-M   'P 1'
#
loop_
_entity.id
_entity.type
_entity.pdbx_description
1 polymer ?
#
loop_
_entity_poly.entity_id
_entity_poly.type
_entity_poly.pdbx_seq_one_letter_code
_entity_poly.pdbx_strand_id
1 'polypeptide(L)'
;MSYVKLTPNILLYLLLQTSPPLWEVQNFDQKDVCQYYHIYTTIKLVLVDAVNHYQASAHDINAMANRAAGKGYENEAFYENIKFQFLGVENIHVMRNSLAKVIETCEQKNPTMNSFLSGLESSGWLRHIKSILDTSWFIAQAVDDGINVVVHCSDGWDRTAQALIEKDWLAFGHKFSERCGHIQSDSKEISPVFTQLLDCTWQLIQQFPSAFQFNEKFLLTLHDHVHSCQFGTFIGNSEKEKLELRLIERTYSLWGYMANYLNEYENPLYNAGEFTGVLVPILAPQNITFWRGMYCRFESGVHPREPQTDLLLATVNHTHSLDDHIKYLSKRISSMKSFITKAVENKFNKMNDSKSRNAPTDNKYYYEKSRELEASDHDHPLKVTSEMKDDTSSSRSSQTLSRDLDSVALDWKSLRNTHECICSSYFDQLSKKTHCRRCGNIFCMRCITKKTILPGHLEQNNVSVCKPCYEILVNSTEVSD
;
A
#
# COMPACT_ATOMS: atom_id res chain seq x y z
N MET A 1 2.15 -23.10 9.82
CA MET A 1 1.14 -23.04 10.92
C MET A 1 0.53 -21.64 10.90
N SER A 2 -0.76 -21.48 11.17
CA SER A 2 -1.48 -20.19 11.08
C SER A 2 -1.44 -19.50 9.71
N TYR A 3 -2.26 -19.98 8.77
CA TYR A 3 -2.63 -19.16 7.60
C TYR A 3 -3.48 -17.97 8.09
N VAL A 4 -3.03 -16.74 7.86
CA VAL A 4 -3.86 -15.55 8.07
C VAL A 4 -4.98 -15.55 7.03
N LYS A 5 -6.22 -15.75 7.47
CA LYS A 5 -7.40 -15.54 6.63
C LYS A 5 -7.55 -14.05 6.34
N LEU A 6 -7.05 -13.60 5.20
CA LEU A 6 -7.55 -12.39 4.57
C LEU A 6 -9.04 -12.61 4.27
N THR A 7 -9.92 -11.90 4.97
CA THR A 7 -11.37 -12.09 4.89
C THR A 7 -11.92 -11.56 3.55
N PRO A 8 -12.63 -12.37 2.75
CA PRO A 8 -13.15 -11.93 1.47
C PRO A 8 -14.42 -11.07 1.66
N ASN A 9 -14.34 -9.77 1.34
CA ASN A 9 -15.48 -8.85 1.34
C ASN A 9 -15.30 -7.73 0.29
N ILE A 10 -15.03 -8.13 -0.96
CA ILE A 10 -15.27 -7.30 -2.15
C ILE A 10 -16.03 -8.21 -3.13
N LEU A 11 -17.11 -7.71 -3.73
CA LEU A 11 -18.02 -8.50 -4.55
C LEU A 11 -17.30 -9.09 -5.78
N LEU A 12 -17.33 -10.42 -5.89
CA LEU A 12 -16.89 -11.15 -7.08
C LEU A 12 -18.11 -11.74 -7.80
N TYR A 13 -18.80 -10.91 -8.57
CA TYR A 13 -19.89 -11.33 -9.47
C TYR A 13 -19.39 -11.43 -10.93
N LEU A 14 -20.20 -12.06 -11.78
CA LEU A 14 -19.82 -12.59 -13.10
C LEU A 14 -19.47 -11.49 -14.13
N LEU A 15 -18.21 -11.06 -14.11
CA LEU A 15 -17.54 -10.51 -15.30
C LEU A 15 -17.08 -11.68 -16.17
N LEU A 16 -17.78 -11.94 -17.28
CA LEU A 16 -17.28 -12.81 -18.33
C LEU A 16 -16.32 -12.00 -19.21
N GLN A 17 -15.10 -12.52 -19.38
CA GLN A 17 -14.10 -11.99 -20.31
C GLN A 17 -14.01 -12.92 -21.51
N THR A 18 -14.14 -12.34 -22.69
CA THR A 18 -14.11 -13.04 -23.98
C THR A 18 -13.30 -12.25 -25.00
N SER A 19 -12.72 -12.94 -25.97
CA SER A 19 -12.31 -12.31 -27.22
C SER A 19 -13.56 -11.98 -28.06
N PRO A 20 -13.52 -10.96 -28.94
CA PRO A 20 -14.63 -10.64 -29.82
C PRO A 20 -15.00 -11.82 -30.73
N PRO A 21 -16.29 -11.97 -31.10
CA PRO A 21 -16.73 -13.01 -32.02
C PRO A 21 -16.04 -12.87 -33.38
N LEU A 22 -15.51 -14.00 -33.87
CA LEU A 22 -15.01 -14.13 -35.23
C LEU A 22 -16.22 -14.27 -36.17
N TRP A 23 -16.35 -13.37 -37.14
CA TRP A 23 -17.29 -13.56 -38.25
C TRP A 23 -16.51 -14.04 -39.47
N GLU A 24 -16.42 -15.36 -39.65
CA GLU A 24 -16.14 -15.89 -40.98
C GLU A 24 -17.41 -15.85 -41.83
N VAL A 25 -17.28 -15.33 -43.05
CA VAL A 25 -18.40 -15.17 -43.96
C VAL A 25 -18.90 -16.56 -44.42
N GLN A 26 -20.08 -16.95 -43.91
CA GLN A 26 -20.90 -18.14 -44.26
C GLN A 26 -20.88 -19.39 -43.36
N ASN A 27 -20.23 -19.41 -42.19
CA ASN A 27 -20.43 -20.52 -41.22
C ASN A 27 -20.70 -20.04 -39.79
N PHE A 28 -21.92 -20.29 -39.29
CA PHE A 28 -22.28 -20.18 -37.88
C PHE A 28 -21.99 -21.52 -37.17
N ASP A 29 -21.19 -21.55 -36.11
CA ASP A 29 -21.18 -22.71 -35.20
C ASP A 29 -22.42 -22.62 -34.28
N GLN A 30 -23.22 -23.68 -34.30
CA GLN A 30 -24.47 -23.77 -33.55
C GLN A 30 -24.26 -23.97 -32.04
N LYS A 31 -23.01 -24.23 -31.59
CA LYS A 31 -22.66 -24.40 -30.17
C LYS A 31 -22.54 -23.08 -29.42
N ASP A 32 -21.90 -22.07 -30.00
CA ASP A 32 -21.73 -20.77 -29.35
C ASP A 32 -23.09 -20.20 -28.97
N VAL A 33 -24.02 -20.18 -29.92
CA VAL A 33 -25.41 -19.75 -29.71
C VAL A 33 -26.06 -20.49 -28.54
N CYS A 34 -25.85 -21.79 -28.39
CA CYS A 34 -26.45 -22.59 -27.31
C CYS A 34 -25.81 -22.36 -25.93
N GLN A 35 -24.48 -22.26 -25.84
CA GLN A 35 -23.80 -22.01 -24.58
C GLN A 35 -24.01 -20.57 -24.10
N TYR A 36 -24.11 -19.62 -25.04
CA TYR A 36 -24.56 -18.28 -24.77
C TYR A 36 -26.03 -18.26 -24.31
N TYR A 37 -27.00 -18.78 -25.09
CA TYR A 37 -28.46 -18.63 -24.84
C TYR A 37 -28.93 -18.84 -23.40
N HIS A 38 -28.33 -19.80 -22.68
CA HIS A 38 -28.70 -20.12 -21.30
C HIS A 38 -28.40 -19.00 -20.28
N ILE A 39 -27.59 -18.00 -20.67
CA ILE A 39 -27.21 -16.82 -19.88
C ILE A 39 -28.15 -15.62 -20.15
N TYR A 40 -28.67 -15.45 -21.37
CA TYR A 40 -29.34 -14.21 -21.81
C TYR A 40 -30.76 -14.03 -21.27
N THR A 41 -31.46 -15.12 -20.94
CA THR A 41 -32.89 -15.09 -20.57
C THR A 41 -33.21 -14.37 -19.25
N THR A 42 -32.21 -13.85 -18.54
CA THR A 42 -32.40 -13.09 -17.29
C THR A 42 -31.62 -11.76 -17.26
N ILE A 43 -30.88 -11.40 -18.32
CA ILE A 43 -29.77 -10.44 -18.20
C ILE A 43 -29.95 -9.23 -19.13
N LYS A 44 -29.98 -8.04 -18.52
CA LYS A 44 -29.53 -6.80 -19.18
C LYS A 44 -28.01 -6.87 -19.29
N LEU A 45 -27.50 -7.02 -20.50
CA LEU A 45 -26.06 -7.04 -20.76
C LEU A 45 -25.60 -5.62 -21.11
N VAL A 46 -24.49 -5.17 -20.52
CA VAL A 46 -23.72 -4.06 -21.12
C VAL A 46 -22.46 -4.64 -21.74
N LEU A 47 -22.31 -4.49 -23.05
CA LEU A 47 -21.08 -4.82 -23.76
C LEU A 47 -20.18 -3.60 -23.84
N VAL A 48 -19.03 -3.70 -23.18
CA VAL A 48 -17.98 -2.69 -23.17
C VAL A 48 -16.90 -3.05 -24.17
N ASP A 49 -16.99 -2.45 -25.36
CA ASP A 49 -15.81 -2.23 -26.21
C ASP A 49 -15.05 -1.01 -25.65
N ALA A 50 -13.80 -1.24 -25.26
CA ALA A 50 -12.98 -0.20 -24.67
C ALA A 50 -12.56 0.88 -25.67
N VAL A 51 -12.72 0.73 -27.00
CA VAL A 51 -12.23 1.71 -27.99
C VAL A 51 -12.98 3.05 -27.95
N ASN A 52 -12.29 4.15 -28.26
CA ASN A 52 -12.87 5.50 -28.30
C ASN A 52 -13.56 5.84 -29.64
N HIS A 53 -14.82 6.27 -29.56
CA HIS A 53 -15.58 6.91 -30.62
C HIS A 53 -16.32 8.14 -30.05
N TYR A 54 -15.83 9.35 -30.32
CA TYR A 54 -16.51 10.60 -29.93
C TYR A 54 -16.33 11.72 -30.97
N GLN A 55 -17.21 11.77 -31.96
CA GLN A 55 -18.14 12.88 -32.17
C GLN A 55 -19.18 12.52 -33.24
N ALA A 56 -20.31 13.23 -33.26
CA ALA A 56 -21.40 12.96 -34.21
C ALA A 56 -21.05 13.43 -35.63
N SER A 57 -21.52 12.66 -36.62
CA SER A 57 -21.17 12.74 -38.05
C SER A 57 -19.73 12.32 -38.39
N ALA A 58 -19.62 11.24 -39.18
CA ALA A 58 -18.41 10.65 -39.75
C ALA A 58 -17.28 10.24 -38.77
N HIS A 59 -17.28 8.96 -38.34
CA HIS A 59 -16.14 8.03 -38.50
C HIS A 59 -16.36 6.69 -37.76
N ASP A 60 -16.91 5.69 -38.47
CA ASP A 60 -17.10 4.32 -37.96
C ASP A 60 -15.83 3.44 -38.04
N ILE A 61 -14.67 4.03 -38.37
CA ILE A 61 -13.59 3.33 -39.07
C ILE A 61 -12.93 2.19 -38.28
N ASN A 62 -12.63 2.32 -36.98
CA ASN A 62 -11.89 1.26 -36.28
C ASN A 62 -12.72 -0.01 -36.10
N ALA A 63 -13.96 0.13 -35.60
CA ALA A 63 -14.89 -0.98 -35.50
C ALA A 63 -15.26 -1.55 -36.89
N MET A 64 -15.44 -0.71 -37.92
CA MET A 64 -15.70 -1.20 -39.28
C MET A 64 -14.47 -1.75 -40.02
N ALA A 65 -13.25 -1.39 -39.64
CA ALA A 65 -12.03 -1.98 -40.20
C ALA A 65 -11.81 -3.39 -39.66
N ASN A 66 -12.04 -3.60 -38.35
CA ASN A 66 -12.18 -4.94 -37.78
C ASN A 66 -13.32 -5.68 -38.50
N ARG A 67 -14.48 -5.03 -38.69
CA ARG A 67 -15.64 -5.54 -39.46
C ARG A 67 -15.45 -5.56 -40.99
N ALA A 68 -14.23 -5.34 -41.48
CA ALA A 68 -13.77 -5.64 -42.83
C ALA A 68 -12.69 -6.73 -42.86
N ALA A 69 -12.21 -7.18 -41.69
CA ALA A 69 -11.06 -8.08 -41.48
C ALA A 69 -11.36 -9.31 -40.59
N GLY A 70 -12.64 -9.72 -40.49
CA GLY A 70 -13.09 -10.94 -39.79
C GLY A 70 -13.42 -10.81 -38.29
N LYS A 71 -13.26 -9.63 -37.67
CA LYS A 71 -13.51 -9.39 -36.22
C LYS A 71 -14.64 -8.38 -36.02
N GLY A 72 -15.44 -8.46 -34.96
CA GLY A 72 -16.53 -7.48 -34.78
C GLY A 72 -17.08 -7.40 -33.36
N TYR A 73 -18.05 -6.51 -33.17
CA TYR A 73 -18.93 -6.48 -32.01
C TYR A 73 -20.25 -7.19 -32.35
N GLU A 74 -20.93 -7.69 -31.33
CA GLU A 74 -22.20 -8.37 -31.39
C GLU A 74 -23.30 -7.48 -32.00
N ASN A 75 -24.33 -8.08 -32.61
CA ASN A 75 -25.41 -7.33 -33.27
C ASN A 75 -26.65 -7.27 -32.37
N GLU A 76 -27.16 -6.08 -32.07
CA GLU A 76 -28.42 -5.88 -31.32
C GLU A 76 -29.59 -6.69 -31.90
N ALA A 77 -29.62 -6.90 -33.22
CA ALA A 77 -30.66 -7.70 -33.89
C ALA A 77 -30.55 -9.23 -33.68
N PHE A 78 -29.49 -9.73 -33.01
CA PHE A 78 -29.33 -11.14 -32.65
C PHE A 78 -29.31 -11.39 -31.13
N TYR A 79 -29.27 -10.33 -30.32
CA TYR A 79 -29.19 -10.43 -28.86
C TYR A 79 -30.17 -9.44 -28.20
N GLU A 80 -31.39 -9.91 -27.96
CA GLU A 80 -32.41 -9.13 -27.26
C GLU A 80 -31.96 -8.78 -25.82
N ASN A 81 -32.22 -7.55 -25.38
CA ASN A 81 -31.88 -7.00 -24.05
C ASN A 81 -30.39 -6.64 -23.78
N ILE A 82 -29.54 -6.59 -24.81
CA ILE A 82 -28.21 -5.95 -24.73
C ILE A 82 -28.32 -4.42 -24.87
N LYS A 83 -27.41 -3.69 -24.22
CA LYS A 83 -27.03 -2.31 -24.58
C LYS A 83 -25.51 -2.23 -24.82
N PHE A 84 -25.07 -1.71 -25.95
CA PHE A 84 -23.65 -1.43 -26.20
C PHE A 84 -23.20 -0.12 -25.55
N GLN A 85 -21.96 -0.07 -25.08
CA GLN A 85 -21.35 1.14 -24.54
C GLN A 85 -19.85 1.19 -24.86
N PHE A 86 -19.47 1.99 -25.85
CA PHE A 86 -18.07 2.31 -26.14
C PHE A 86 -17.51 3.24 -25.05
N LEU A 87 -16.31 2.93 -24.51
CA LEU A 87 -15.79 3.58 -23.28
C LEU A 87 -14.41 4.27 -23.34
N GLY A 88 -13.82 4.45 -24.52
CA GLY A 88 -12.93 5.62 -24.71
C GLY A 88 -11.41 5.43 -24.58
N VAL A 89 -10.93 4.20 -24.38
CA VAL A 89 -9.51 3.84 -24.29
C VAL A 89 -8.92 3.64 -25.69
N GLU A 90 -7.77 4.27 -25.97
CA GLU A 90 -7.10 4.18 -27.28
C GLU A 90 -6.15 2.97 -27.34
N ASN A 91 -5.71 2.55 -28.54
CA ASN A 91 -4.98 1.28 -28.70
C ASN A 91 -3.53 1.33 -28.18
N ILE A 92 -2.89 0.15 -28.09
CA ILE A 92 -1.52 -0.03 -27.58
C ILE A 92 -0.46 0.86 -28.24
N HIS A 93 -0.62 1.23 -29.52
CA HIS A 93 0.31 2.10 -30.22
C HIS A 93 0.14 3.57 -29.80
N VAL A 94 -1.09 4.02 -29.56
CA VAL A 94 -1.36 5.35 -28.99
C VAL A 94 -0.77 5.44 -27.58
N MET A 95 -1.00 4.43 -26.73
CA MET A 95 -0.49 4.46 -25.35
C MET A 95 1.04 4.48 -25.27
N ARG A 96 1.74 3.76 -26.18
CA ARG A 96 3.20 3.89 -26.34
C ARG A 96 3.60 5.31 -26.72
N ASN A 97 2.97 5.88 -27.75
CA ASN A 97 3.30 7.22 -28.25
C ASN A 97 2.99 8.32 -27.20
N SER A 98 1.96 8.11 -26.37
CA SER A 98 1.61 8.99 -25.26
C SER A 98 2.69 8.99 -24.18
N LEU A 99 3.11 7.81 -23.69
CA LEU A 99 4.18 7.72 -22.70
C LEU A 99 5.52 8.27 -23.23
N ALA A 100 5.84 8.03 -24.50
CA ALA A 100 7.05 8.58 -25.11
C ALA A 100 7.11 10.12 -25.01
N LYS A 101 5.99 10.81 -25.27
CA LYS A 101 5.87 12.26 -25.09
C LYS A 101 5.94 12.71 -23.62
N VAL A 102 5.43 11.91 -22.68
CA VAL A 102 5.59 12.19 -21.24
C VAL A 102 7.07 12.17 -20.86
N ILE A 103 7.81 11.14 -21.28
CA ILE A 103 9.25 11.01 -21.04
C ILE A 103 10.01 12.19 -21.68
N GLU A 104 9.77 12.48 -22.96
CA GLU A 104 10.34 13.64 -23.66
C GLU A 104 10.07 14.97 -22.94
N THR A 105 8.87 15.14 -22.36
CA THR A 105 8.49 16.33 -21.58
C THR A 105 9.25 16.42 -20.26
N CYS A 106 9.53 15.29 -19.61
CA CYS A 106 10.30 15.23 -18.35
C CYS A 106 11.82 15.38 -18.58
N GLU A 107 12.34 14.96 -19.73
CA GLU A 107 13.76 15.07 -20.10
C GLU A 107 14.16 16.47 -20.63
N GLN A 108 13.21 17.41 -20.73
CA GLN A 108 13.49 18.80 -21.11
C GLN A 108 14.51 19.44 -20.16
N LYS A 109 15.48 20.18 -20.70
CA LYS A 109 16.49 20.90 -19.91
C LYS A 109 15.95 22.27 -19.49
N ASN A 110 15.76 22.45 -18.18
CA ASN A 110 15.23 23.68 -17.56
C ASN A 110 13.86 24.14 -18.14
N PRO A 111 12.83 23.28 -18.18
CA PRO A 111 11.52 23.65 -18.70
C PRO A 111 10.85 24.71 -17.82
N THR A 112 10.13 25.63 -18.44
CA THR A 112 9.16 26.45 -17.71
C THR A 112 7.96 25.60 -17.32
N MET A 113 7.23 25.96 -16.25
CA MET A 113 6.02 25.23 -15.87
C MET A 113 4.99 25.18 -17.01
N ASN A 114 4.88 26.25 -17.81
CA ASN A 114 4.01 26.27 -18.98
C ASN A 114 4.48 25.30 -20.07
N SER A 115 5.80 25.20 -20.34
CA SER A 115 6.37 24.22 -21.28
C SER A 115 6.05 22.78 -20.85
N PHE A 116 6.25 22.48 -19.55
CA PHE A 116 5.95 21.17 -18.98
C PHE A 116 4.46 20.84 -19.06
N LEU A 117 3.58 21.76 -18.66
CA LEU A 117 2.13 21.54 -18.70
C LEU A 117 1.61 21.36 -20.13
N SER A 118 2.07 22.16 -21.09
CA SER A 118 1.70 22.00 -22.50
C SER A 118 2.26 20.71 -23.12
N GLY A 119 3.47 20.29 -22.75
CA GLY A 119 4.03 19.00 -23.13
C GLY A 119 3.18 17.83 -22.61
N LEU A 120 2.86 17.86 -21.31
CA LEU A 120 2.02 16.87 -20.64
C LEU A 120 0.60 16.82 -21.21
N GLU A 121 -0.03 17.95 -21.51
CA GLU A 121 -1.31 18.02 -22.21
C GLU A 121 -1.22 17.39 -23.61
N SER A 122 -0.19 17.77 -24.39
CA SER A 122 0.05 17.25 -25.75
C SER A 122 0.39 15.75 -25.80
N SER A 123 0.76 15.15 -24.66
CA SER A 123 0.95 13.70 -24.51
C SER A 123 -0.36 12.93 -24.52
N GLY A 124 -1.46 13.53 -24.04
CA GLY A 124 -2.73 12.85 -23.79
C GLY A 124 -2.73 11.89 -22.59
N TRP A 125 -1.63 11.70 -21.86
CA TRP A 125 -1.50 10.63 -20.86
C TRP A 125 -2.59 10.67 -19.77
N LEU A 126 -2.78 11.83 -19.14
CA LEU A 126 -3.82 12.00 -18.11
C LEU A 126 -5.25 11.85 -18.67
N ARG A 127 -5.46 12.12 -19.98
CA ARG A 127 -6.74 11.84 -20.65
C ARG A 127 -6.97 10.33 -20.74
N HIS A 128 -5.95 9.56 -21.12
CA HIS A 128 -6.05 8.09 -21.20
C HIS A 128 -6.26 7.46 -19.81
N ILE A 129 -5.53 7.91 -18.78
CA ILE A 129 -5.72 7.47 -17.38
C ILE A 129 -7.14 7.80 -16.91
N LYS A 130 -7.64 9.01 -17.19
CA LYS A 130 -9.03 9.39 -16.92
C LYS A 130 -10.02 8.45 -17.62
N SER A 131 -9.85 8.17 -18.92
CA SER A 131 -10.76 7.28 -19.67
C SER A 131 -10.75 5.84 -19.14
N ILE A 132 -9.61 5.32 -18.69
CA ILE A 132 -9.53 3.99 -18.05
C ILE A 132 -10.27 4.01 -16.70
N LEU A 133 -10.17 5.10 -15.92
CA LEU A 133 -10.91 5.26 -14.67
C LEU A 133 -12.42 5.46 -14.90
N ASP A 134 -12.82 6.24 -15.91
CA ASP A 134 -14.23 6.40 -16.34
C ASP A 134 -14.84 5.05 -16.72
N THR A 135 -14.10 4.25 -17.51
CA THR A 135 -14.45 2.87 -17.87
C THR A 135 -14.63 2.01 -16.62
N SER A 136 -13.70 2.11 -15.66
CA SER A 136 -13.71 1.31 -14.43
C SER A 136 -14.89 1.66 -13.53
N TRP A 137 -15.15 2.95 -13.33
CA TRP A 137 -16.27 3.44 -12.53
C TRP A 137 -17.61 3.04 -13.15
N PHE A 138 -17.78 3.20 -14.48
CA PHE A 138 -19.01 2.80 -15.17
C PHE A 138 -19.32 1.30 -14.99
N ILE A 139 -18.31 0.43 -15.11
CA ILE A 139 -18.47 -1.02 -14.89
C ILE A 139 -18.81 -1.30 -13.42
N ALA A 140 -18.09 -0.68 -12.48
CA ALA A 140 -18.32 -0.87 -11.04
C ALA A 140 -19.73 -0.43 -10.62
N GLN A 141 -20.18 0.75 -11.08
CA GLN A 141 -21.52 1.26 -10.81
C GLN A 141 -22.60 0.34 -11.40
N ALA A 142 -22.44 -0.13 -12.65
CA ALA A 142 -23.41 -1.05 -13.26
C ALA A 142 -23.53 -2.37 -12.47
N VAL A 143 -22.42 -2.91 -11.94
CA VAL A 143 -22.44 -4.12 -11.10
C VAL A 143 -23.08 -3.86 -9.73
N ASP A 144 -22.87 -2.68 -9.13
CA ASP A 144 -23.51 -2.26 -7.86
C ASP A 144 -25.03 -2.04 -8.03
N ASP A 145 -25.46 -1.51 -9.19
CA ASP A 145 -26.85 -1.43 -9.66
C ASP A 145 -27.47 -2.83 -9.99
N GLY A 146 -26.71 -3.92 -9.84
CA GLY A 146 -27.16 -5.29 -10.07
C GLY A 146 -27.22 -5.71 -11.55
N ILE A 147 -26.53 -5.00 -12.44
CA ILE A 147 -26.46 -5.28 -13.88
C ILE A 147 -25.23 -6.16 -14.16
N ASN A 148 -25.40 -7.24 -14.93
CA ASN A 148 -24.27 -8.07 -15.35
C ASN A 148 -23.58 -7.42 -16.57
N VAL A 149 -22.26 -7.28 -16.51
CA VAL A 149 -21.46 -6.58 -17.52
C VAL A 149 -20.52 -7.58 -18.20
N VAL A 150 -20.37 -7.49 -19.52
CA VAL A 150 -19.40 -8.25 -20.30
C VAL A 150 -18.42 -7.27 -20.92
N VAL A 151 -17.13 -7.52 -20.68
CA VAL A 151 -16.05 -6.59 -21.05
C VAL A 151 -15.11 -7.30 -22.01
N HIS A 152 -15.05 -6.79 -23.24
CA HIS A 152 -14.21 -7.35 -24.30
C HIS A 152 -13.54 -6.21 -25.08
N CYS A 153 -12.21 -6.19 -25.04
CA CYS A 153 -11.42 -5.40 -25.98
C CYS A 153 -11.26 -6.21 -27.29
N SER A 154 -10.34 -5.82 -28.17
CA SER A 154 -9.94 -6.65 -29.33
C SER A 154 -9.52 -8.08 -28.97
N ASP A 155 -9.07 -8.30 -27.71
CA ASP A 155 -8.49 -9.56 -27.24
C ASP A 155 -8.79 -9.91 -25.74
N GLY A 156 -9.46 -9.04 -24.96
CA GLY A 156 -10.11 -9.36 -23.64
C GLY A 156 -9.28 -9.80 -22.40
N TRP A 157 -8.47 -8.91 -21.77
CA TRP A 157 -7.58 -9.23 -20.63
C TRP A 157 -7.56 -8.14 -19.52
N ASP A 158 -6.92 -8.40 -18.36
CA ASP A 158 -6.70 -7.53 -17.17
C ASP A 158 -7.98 -7.34 -16.26
N ARG A 159 -8.07 -6.82 -15.00
CA ARG A 159 -7.32 -5.83 -14.16
C ARG A 159 -7.60 -5.96 -12.61
N THR A 160 -6.61 -6.13 -11.69
CA THR A 160 -6.57 -5.88 -10.19
C THR A 160 -5.27 -6.51 -9.58
N ALA A 161 -4.88 -6.30 -8.30
CA ALA A 161 -3.48 -6.06 -7.88
C ALA A 161 -2.52 -7.19 -7.34
N GLN A 162 -2.94 -8.37 -6.83
CA GLN A 162 -1.96 -9.47 -6.54
C GLN A 162 -2.50 -10.85 -6.88
N ALA A 163 -3.41 -11.41 -6.06
CA ALA A 163 -4.11 -12.64 -6.40
C ALA A 163 -4.84 -12.51 -7.76
N LEU A 164 -5.12 -11.27 -8.16
CA LEU A 164 -5.71 -10.91 -9.43
C LEU A 164 -4.70 -10.36 -10.48
N ILE A 165 -3.45 -10.04 -10.11
CA ILE A 165 -2.35 -10.02 -11.10
C ILE A 165 -2.07 -11.46 -11.53
N GLU A 166 -2.00 -12.41 -10.60
CA GLU A 166 -1.90 -13.83 -10.94
C GLU A 166 -3.12 -14.34 -11.71
N LYS A 167 -4.34 -13.87 -11.40
CA LYS A 167 -5.56 -14.21 -12.18
C LYS A 167 -5.60 -13.48 -13.54
N ASP A 168 -6.05 -12.22 -13.60
CA ASP A 168 -6.52 -11.62 -14.86
C ASP A 168 -5.41 -10.97 -15.69
N TRP A 169 -4.18 -10.90 -15.17
CA TRP A 169 -3.00 -10.63 -15.99
C TRP A 169 -2.30 -11.94 -16.34
N LEU A 170 -1.74 -12.66 -15.37
CA LEU A 170 -0.81 -13.76 -15.67
C LEU A 170 -1.50 -15.02 -16.18
N ALA A 171 -2.54 -15.53 -15.50
CA ALA A 171 -3.25 -16.73 -15.93
C ALA A 171 -4.14 -16.49 -17.17
N PHE A 172 -4.76 -15.31 -17.29
CA PHE A 172 -5.53 -14.91 -18.49
C PHE A 172 -4.66 -14.48 -19.69
N GLY A 173 -3.33 -14.57 -19.60
CA GLY A 173 -2.44 -14.49 -20.77
C GLY A 173 -1.96 -13.10 -21.15
N HIS A 174 -1.69 -12.24 -20.17
CA HIS A 174 -1.07 -10.94 -20.41
C HIS A 174 0.34 -11.13 -20.99
N LYS A 175 0.54 -10.58 -22.18
CA LYS A 175 1.77 -10.65 -22.96
C LYS A 175 2.92 -9.81 -22.39
N PHE A 176 3.34 -10.05 -21.15
CA PHE A 176 4.37 -9.23 -20.49
C PHE A 176 5.68 -9.20 -21.29
N SER A 177 6.17 -10.33 -21.80
CA SER A 177 7.41 -10.36 -22.59
C SER A 177 7.35 -9.55 -23.90
N GLU A 178 6.21 -9.53 -24.60
CA GLU A 178 6.02 -8.63 -25.76
C GLU A 178 5.80 -7.16 -25.34
N ARG A 179 4.88 -6.90 -24.41
CA ARG A 179 4.44 -5.55 -24.02
C ARG A 179 5.53 -4.76 -23.30
N CYS A 180 6.36 -5.44 -22.50
CA CYS A 180 7.45 -4.84 -21.73
C CYS A 180 8.83 -5.04 -22.38
N GLY A 181 8.92 -5.76 -23.51
CA GLY A 181 10.13 -5.89 -24.31
C GLY A 181 11.25 -6.74 -23.68
N HIS A 182 10.91 -7.79 -22.92
CA HIS A 182 11.90 -8.66 -22.26
C HIS A 182 12.82 -9.43 -23.23
N ILE A 183 12.36 -9.60 -24.47
CA ILE A 183 13.09 -10.23 -25.57
C ILE A 183 12.99 -9.29 -26.77
N GLN A 184 14.02 -9.27 -27.63
CA GLN A 184 14.06 -8.45 -28.84
C GLN A 184 13.00 -8.91 -29.87
N SER A 185 11.79 -8.35 -29.75
CA SER A 185 10.60 -8.62 -30.56
C SER A 185 10.23 -7.41 -31.44
N ASP A 186 9.07 -7.42 -32.11
CA ASP A 186 8.57 -6.24 -32.83
C ASP A 186 8.27 -5.10 -31.84
N SER A 187 8.95 -3.95 -32.01
CA SER A 187 8.75 -2.77 -31.16
C SER A 187 7.35 -2.16 -31.28
N LYS A 188 6.54 -2.57 -32.27
CA LYS A 188 5.12 -2.23 -32.37
C LYS A 188 4.26 -2.88 -31.27
N GLU A 189 4.70 -4.01 -30.71
CA GLU A 189 3.98 -4.70 -29.62
C GLU A 189 4.33 -4.15 -28.22
N ILE A 190 5.41 -3.38 -28.08
CA ILE A 190 5.80 -2.75 -26.81
C ILE A 190 4.77 -1.66 -26.45
N SER A 191 4.19 -1.70 -25.26
CA SER A 191 3.16 -0.75 -24.81
C SER A 191 2.97 -0.75 -23.28
N PRO A 192 2.80 0.42 -22.64
CA PRO A 192 2.81 0.56 -21.18
C PRO A 192 1.48 0.20 -20.49
N VAL A 193 0.80 -0.86 -20.93
CA VAL A 193 -0.55 -1.24 -20.45
C VAL A 193 -0.56 -1.52 -18.94
N PHE A 194 0.42 -2.26 -18.42
CA PHE A 194 0.56 -2.49 -16.98
C PHE A 194 0.93 -1.21 -16.21
N THR A 195 1.76 -0.33 -16.77
CA THR A 195 2.05 0.98 -16.18
C THR A 195 0.77 1.82 -16.04
N GLN A 196 -0.18 1.72 -16.98
CA GLN A 196 -1.48 2.40 -16.88
C GLN A 196 -2.36 1.83 -15.75
N LEU A 197 -2.33 0.51 -15.49
CA LEU A 197 -2.97 -0.06 -14.29
C LEU A 197 -2.37 0.56 -13.02
N LEU A 198 -1.03 0.60 -12.93
CA LEU A 198 -0.35 1.11 -11.74
C LEU A 198 -0.65 2.60 -11.51
N ASP A 199 -0.65 3.42 -12.56
CA ASP A 199 -1.04 4.83 -12.50
C ASP A 199 -2.51 4.98 -12.05
N CYS A 200 -3.46 4.28 -12.71
CA CYS A 200 -4.87 4.27 -12.28
C CYS A 200 -5.05 3.84 -10.82
N THR A 201 -4.27 2.86 -10.34
CA THR A 201 -4.29 2.42 -8.94
C THR A 201 -3.73 3.50 -8.01
N TRP A 202 -2.67 4.19 -8.42
CA TRP A 202 -2.11 5.32 -7.69
C TRP A 202 -3.08 6.50 -7.60
N GLN A 203 -3.80 6.86 -8.68
CA GLN A 203 -4.86 7.89 -8.62
C GLN A 203 -5.91 7.54 -7.55
N LEU A 204 -6.31 6.27 -7.44
CA LEU A 204 -7.25 5.81 -6.41
C LEU A 204 -6.66 5.86 -4.99
N ILE A 205 -5.39 5.51 -4.79
CA ILE A 205 -4.71 5.69 -3.49
C ILE A 205 -4.69 7.17 -3.08
N GLN A 206 -4.43 8.08 -4.03
CA GLN A 206 -4.36 9.52 -3.78
C GLN A 206 -5.75 10.12 -3.45
N GLN A 207 -6.84 9.54 -3.96
CA GLN A 207 -8.21 9.94 -3.64
C GLN A 207 -8.77 9.24 -2.38
N PHE A 208 -8.30 8.04 -2.04
CA PHE A 208 -8.75 7.25 -0.88
C PHE A 208 -7.57 6.77 -0.01
N PRO A 209 -6.91 7.67 0.75
CA PRO A 209 -5.63 7.38 1.42
C PRO A 209 -5.67 6.26 2.47
N SER A 210 -6.84 5.88 2.98
CA SER A 210 -7.03 4.81 3.96
C SER A 210 -7.71 3.55 3.40
N ALA A 211 -8.13 3.53 2.13
CA ALA A 211 -8.83 2.37 1.53
C ALA A 211 -7.90 1.21 1.12
N PHE A 212 -6.63 1.49 0.81
CA PHE A 212 -5.68 0.51 0.30
C PHE A 212 -4.67 0.09 1.37
N GLN A 213 -4.49 -1.22 1.59
CA GLN A 213 -3.47 -1.74 2.52
C GLN A 213 -2.04 -1.49 2.01
N PHE A 214 -1.85 -1.40 0.69
CA PHE A 214 -0.53 -1.15 0.10
C PHE A 214 -0.33 0.32 -0.25
N ASN A 215 0.92 0.78 -0.16
CA ASN A 215 1.35 2.15 -0.41
C ASN A 215 1.95 2.31 -1.83
N GLU A 216 2.29 3.56 -2.20
CA GLU A 216 2.93 3.91 -3.49
C GLU A 216 4.18 3.06 -3.81
N LYS A 217 5.00 2.74 -2.80
CA LYS A 217 6.24 1.97 -2.98
C LYS A 217 5.95 0.54 -3.45
N PHE A 218 4.81 -0.05 -3.08
CA PHE A 218 4.38 -1.34 -3.61
C PHE A 218 4.24 -1.28 -5.14
N LEU A 219 3.51 -0.28 -5.66
CA LEU A 219 3.30 -0.09 -7.10
C LEU A 219 4.60 0.19 -7.85
N LEU A 220 5.48 1.05 -7.32
CA LEU A 220 6.80 1.30 -7.90
C LEU A 220 7.69 0.04 -7.91
N THR A 221 7.60 -0.80 -6.88
CA THR A 221 8.34 -2.07 -6.80
C THR A 221 7.81 -3.10 -7.80
N LEU A 222 6.50 -3.14 -8.05
CA LEU A 222 5.93 -3.94 -9.14
C LEU A 222 6.47 -3.47 -10.50
N HIS A 223 6.49 -2.16 -10.75
CA HIS A 223 7.03 -1.60 -12.00
C HIS A 223 8.51 -1.97 -12.21
N ASP A 224 9.34 -1.81 -11.18
CA ASP A 224 10.77 -2.17 -11.22
C ASP A 224 10.98 -3.67 -11.53
N HIS A 225 10.14 -4.55 -11.00
CA HIS A 225 10.28 -6.01 -11.15
C HIS A 225 9.51 -6.63 -12.31
N VAL A 226 8.64 -5.89 -12.98
CA VAL A 226 8.24 -6.20 -14.37
C VAL A 226 9.46 -6.06 -15.28
N HIS A 227 10.09 -4.89 -15.33
CA HIS A 227 11.15 -4.63 -16.31
C HIS A 227 12.51 -5.28 -15.99
N SER A 228 12.88 -5.42 -14.72
CA SER A 228 14.22 -5.95 -14.35
C SER A 228 14.41 -7.45 -14.58
N CYS A 229 13.34 -8.21 -14.89
CA CYS A 229 13.39 -9.66 -15.14
C CYS A 229 14.03 -10.51 -14.02
N GLN A 230 14.18 -9.95 -12.80
CA GLN A 230 14.85 -10.60 -11.67
C GLN A 230 14.06 -11.81 -11.11
N PHE A 231 12.76 -11.85 -11.36
CA PHE A 231 11.82 -12.86 -10.89
C PHE A 231 11.01 -13.41 -12.06
N GLY A 232 10.64 -14.69 -12.03
CA GLY A 232 9.86 -15.31 -13.11
C GLY A 232 8.39 -14.89 -13.17
N THR A 233 7.90 -14.13 -12.19
CA THR A 233 6.48 -13.73 -12.06
C THR A 233 5.91 -13.12 -13.33
N PHE A 234 6.65 -12.22 -13.98
CA PHE A 234 6.24 -11.49 -15.19
C PHE A 234 6.90 -11.99 -16.49
N ILE A 235 7.54 -13.16 -16.47
CA ILE A 235 8.22 -13.71 -17.66
C ILE A 235 7.25 -14.57 -18.47
N GLY A 236 7.27 -14.41 -19.79
CA GLY A 236 6.40 -15.08 -20.75
C GLY A 236 5.18 -14.24 -21.14
N ASN A 237 4.30 -14.83 -21.95
CA ASN A 237 3.09 -14.19 -22.48
C ASN A 237 1.82 -14.99 -22.20
N SER A 238 1.93 -16.21 -21.67
CA SER A 238 0.79 -17.06 -21.30
C SER A 238 1.20 -18.09 -20.26
N GLU A 239 0.25 -18.59 -19.47
CA GLU A 239 0.52 -19.65 -18.48
C GLU A 239 1.07 -20.94 -19.13
N LYS A 240 0.66 -21.23 -20.37
CA LYS A 240 1.27 -22.31 -21.18
C LYS A 240 2.78 -22.10 -21.37
N GLU A 241 3.19 -20.90 -21.79
CA GLU A 241 4.60 -20.56 -22.00
C GLU A 241 5.38 -20.61 -20.67
N LYS A 242 4.78 -20.16 -19.56
CA LYS A 242 5.38 -20.23 -18.22
C LYS A 242 5.67 -21.67 -17.78
N LEU A 243 4.75 -22.60 -18.09
CA LEU A 243 4.92 -24.03 -17.84
C LEU A 243 5.98 -24.66 -18.76
N GLU A 244 5.99 -24.33 -20.06
CA GLU A 244 6.99 -24.83 -21.02
C GLU A 244 8.42 -24.36 -20.66
N LEU A 245 8.58 -23.11 -20.21
CA LEU A 245 9.84 -22.56 -19.69
C LEU A 245 10.24 -23.08 -18.30
N ARG A 246 9.29 -23.72 -17.59
CA ARG A 246 9.38 -24.21 -16.20
C ARG A 246 9.77 -23.14 -15.18
N LEU A 247 9.16 -21.96 -15.27
CA LEU A 247 9.57 -20.81 -14.45
C LEU A 247 9.43 -21.08 -12.95
N ILE A 248 8.40 -21.83 -12.53
CA ILE A 248 8.15 -22.21 -11.12
C ILE A 248 9.30 -23.07 -10.55
N GLU A 249 9.94 -23.91 -11.38
CA GLU A 249 11.08 -24.75 -10.97
C GLU A 249 12.42 -24.00 -11.02
N ARG A 250 12.53 -22.99 -11.88
CA ARG A 250 13.82 -22.40 -12.32
C ARG A 250 14.05 -20.96 -11.86
N THR A 251 13.06 -20.31 -11.27
CA THR A 251 13.12 -18.89 -10.88
C THR A 251 12.48 -18.65 -9.51
N TYR A 252 12.78 -17.51 -8.91
CA TYR A 252 12.07 -17.06 -7.70
C TYR A 252 10.83 -16.24 -8.06
N SER A 253 9.80 -16.33 -7.21
CA SER A 253 8.60 -15.48 -7.30
C SER A 253 8.83 -14.13 -6.61
N LEU A 254 8.42 -13.05 -7.27
CA LEU A 254 8.44 -11.69 -6.71
C LEU A 254 7.64 -11.61 -5.40
N TRP A 255 6.50 -12.28 -5.33
CA TRP A 255 5.68 -12.30 -4.11
C TRP A 255 6.41 -12.93 -2.92
N GLY A 256 7.18 -14.00 -3.18
CA GLY A 256 8.03 -14.62 -2.18
C GLY A 256 9.14 -13.70 -1.68
N TYR A 257 9.65 -12.79 -2.53
CA TYR A 257 10.57 -11.73 -2.12
C TYR A 257 9.86 -10.64 -1.31
N MET A 258 8.81 -10.02 -1.87
CA MET A 258 8.09 -8.89 -1.26
C MET A 258 7.43 -9.26 0.08
N ALA A 259 7.02 -10.52 0.27
CA ALA A 259 6.49 -11.03 1.54
C ALA A 259 7.45 -10.83 2.74
N ASN A 260 8.77 -10.84 2.51
CA ASN A 260 9.77 -10.61 3.57
C ASN A 260 9.90 -9.13 3.97
N TYR A 261 9.27 -8.22 3.22
CA TYR A 261 9.38 -6.77 3.36
C TYR A 261 8.00 -6.08 3.39
N LEU A 262 6.93 -6.80 3.74
CA LEU A 262 5.55 -6.25 3.77
C LEU A 262 5.43 -4.95 4.58
N ASN A 263 6.19 -4.82 5.67
CA ASN A 263 6.26 -3.62 6.52
C ASN A 263 6.89 -2.38 5.82
N GLU A 264 7.34 -2.51 4.56
CA GLU A 264 7.77 -1.41 3.70
C GLU A 264 6.71 -1.03 2.64
N TYR A 265 5.79 -1.96 2.37
CA TYR A 265 4.74 -1.82 1.37
C TYR A 265 3.38 -1.50 1.99
N GLU A 266 3.22 -1.73 3.29
CA GLU A 266 2.01 -1.41 4.03
C GLU A 266 1.78 0.12 4.14
N ASN A 267 0.53 0.51 4.03
CA ASN A 267 0.04 1.87 4.17
C ASN A 267 -0.34 2.12 5.65
N PRO A 268 0.34 3.02 6.37
CA PRO A 268 0.04 3.27 7.78
C PRO A 268 -1.29 3.99 8.04
N LEU A 269 -2.00 4.44 6.99
CA LEU A 269 -3.35 5.00 7.10
C LEU A 269 -4.44 3.96 6.82
N TYR A 270 -4.11 2.72 6.46
CA TYR A 270 -5.09 1.72 6.05
C TYR A 270 -6.12 1.42 7.14
N ASN A 271 -7.40 1.55 6.80
CA ASN A 271 -8.51 1.32 7.69
C ASN A 271 -9.57 0.42 7.03
N ALA A 272 -9.46 -0.89 7.27
CA ALA A 272 -10.36 -1.92 6.76
C ALA A 272 -11.84 -1.74 7.18
N GLY A 273 -12.14 -0.85 8.14
CA GLY A 273 -13.51 -0.55 8.58
C GLY A 273 -14.11 0.72 7.98
N GLU A 274 -13.33 1.54 7.25
CA GLU A 274 -13.79 2.83 6.72
C GLU A 274 -14.53 2.71 5.38
N PHE A 275 -14.02 1.84 4.50
CA PHE A 275 -14.57 1.61 3.16
C PHE A 275 -15.08 0.17 3.04
N THR A 276 -16.39 -0.01 3.23
CA THR A 276 -17.07 -1.32 3.17
C THR A 276 -17.95 -1.51 1.93
N GLY A 277 -18.05 -0.48 1.07
CA GLY A 277 -18.78 -0.50 -0.20
C GLY A 277 -17.90 -0.06 -1.38
N VAL A 278 -18.52 0.18 -2.54
CA VAL A 278 -17.81 0.59 -3.76
C VAL A 278 -17.17 1.97 -3.60
N LEU A 279 -15.92 2.13 -4.02
CA LEU A 279 -15.23 3.43 -4.06
C LEU A 279 -15.77 4.28 -5.22
N VAL A 280 -16.14 5.54 -4.94
CA VAL A 280 -16.75 6.47 -5.90
C VAL A 280 -15.75 7.57 -6.26
N PRO A 281 -14.86 7.37 -7.27
CA PRO A 281 -13.77 8.30 -7.56
C PRO A 281 -14.25 9.61 -8.17
N ILE A 282 -13.52 10.69 -7.88
CA ILE A 282 -13.73 12.00 -8.49
C ILE A 282 -12.95 12.05 -9.80
N LEU A 283 -13.66 11.81 -10.91
CA LEU A 283 -13.08 11.69 -12.26
C LEU A 283 -13.07 13.01 -13.06
N ALA A 284 -13.15 14.15 -12.37
CA ALA A 284 -12.96 15.45 -12.99
C ALA A 284 -11.47 15.64 -13.37
N PRO A 285 -11.11 16.26 -14.52
CA PRO A 285 -9.72 16.32 -14.99
C PRO A 285 -8.73 16.89 -13.98
N GLN A 286 -9.13 17.87 -13.18
CA GLN A 286 -8.29 18.48 -12.13
C GLN A 286 -8.00 17.56 -10.93
N ASN A 287 -8.68 16.42 -10.83
CA ASN A 287 -8.47 15.38 -9.81
C ASN A 287 -7.63 14.19 -10.32
N ILE A 288 -7.29 14.17 -11.61
CA ILE A 288 -6.36 13.20 -12.21
C ILE A 288 -4.99 13.86 -12.29
N THR A 289 -4.05 13.40 -11.46
CA THR A 289 -2.80 14.13 -11.20
C THR A 289 -1.59 13.45 -11.83
N PHE A 290 -0.53 14.21 -12.10
CA PHE A 290 0.68 13.64 -12.69
C PHE A 290 1.49 12.84 -11.65
N TRP A 291 1.69 11.53 -11.89
CA TRP A 291 2.42 10.65 -10.98
C TRP A 291 3.94 10.88 -11.04
N ARG A 292 4.37 11.98 -10.40
CA ARG A 292 5.78 12.39 -10.36
C ARG A 292 6.70 11.32 -9.72
N GLY A 293 6.19 10.54 -8.78
CA GLY A 293 6.91 9.42 -8.14
C GLY A 293 7.28 8.28 -9.10
N MET A 294 6.57 8.15 -10.22
CA MET A 294 6.88 7.21 -11.29
C MET A 294 7.75 7.86 -12.37
N TYR A 295 7.26 8.93 -13.00
CA TYR A 295 7.85 9.48 -14.23
C TYR A 295 9.09 10.36 -14.02
N CYS A 296 9.25 10.96 -12.84
CA CYS A 296 10.38 11.84 -12.52
C CYS A 296 11.38 11.22 -11.53
N ARG A 297 11.30 9.90 -11.29
CA ARG A 297 12.06 9.15 -10.26
C ARG A 297 13.58 9.13 -10.45
N PHE A 298 14.07 9.68 -11.56
CA PHE A 298 15.49 9.79 -11.92
C PHE A 298 15.87 11.23 -12.33
N GLU A 299 15.02 12.24 -12.06
CA GLU A 299 15.27 13.64 -12.46
C GLU A 299 16.55 14.20 -11.82
N SER A 300 17.56 14.40 -12.65
CA SER A 300 18.87 14.94 -12.26
C SER A 300 18.91 16.46 -12.42
N GLY A 301 18.15 17.19 -11.59
CA GLY A 301 18.23 18.66 -11.57
C GLY A 301 17.22 19.40 -10.68
N VAL A 302 16.01 18.86 -10.51
CA VAL A 302 15.01 19.47 -9.61
C VAL A 302 15.28 19.01 -8.18
N HIS A 303 15.32 19.96 -7.24
CA HIS A 303 15.58 19.70 -5.82
C HIS A 303 14.68 18.56 -5.29
N PRO A 304 15.23 17.42 -4.85
CA PRO A 304 14.43 16.27 -4.45
C PRO A 304 13.50 16.64 -3.29
N ARG A 305 12.19 16.68 -3.57
CA ARG A 305 11.15 16.74 -2.54
C ARG A 305 10.85 15.28 -2.19
N GLU A 306 11.16 14.91 -0.96
CA GLU A 306 10.93 13.56 -0.46
C GLU A 306 9.46 13.16 -0.65
N PRO A 307 9.18 11.90 -1.07
CA PRO A 307 7.81 11.47 -1.27
C PRO A 307 7.07 11.53 0.06
N GLN A 308 5.82 12.03 0.03
CA GLN A 308 5.04 12.28 1.24
C GLN A 308 4.78 10.98 2.02
N THR A 309 4.74 9.86 1.30
CA THR A 309 4.63 8.48 1.79
C THR A 309 5.80 8.06 2.69
N ASP A 310 7.07 8.37 2.35
CA ASP A 310 8.22 8.08 3.22
C ASP A 310 8.22 8.95 4.49
N LEU A 311 7.84 10.22 4.36
CA LEU A 311 7.73 11.13 5.52
C LEU A 311 6.65 10.68 6.48
N LEU A 312 5.46 10.33 5.97
CA LEU A 312 4.34 9.77 6.73
C LEU A 312 4.74 8.46 7.43
N LEU A 313 5.38 7.54 6.71
CA LEU A 313 5.84 6.26 7.27
C LEU A 313 6.87 6.48 8.39
N ALA A 314 7.80 7.42 8.22
CA ALA A 314 8.76 7.79 9.26
C ALA A 314 8.09 8.42 10.49
N THR A 315 7.12 9.33 10.30
CA THR A 315 6.34 9.93 11.39
C THR A 315 5.57 8.85 12.16
N VAL A 316 4.84 7.96 11.49
CA VAL A 316 4.08 6.89 12.18
C VAL A 316 5.00 5.91 12.91
N ASN A 317 6.15 5.57 12.33
CA ASN A 317 7.17 4.75 13.02
C ASN A 317 7.73 5.45 14.28
N HIS A 318 7.88 6.78 14.25
CA HIS A 318 8.32 7.58 15.40
C HIS A 318 7.22 7.63 16.46
N THR A 319 5.98 7.97 16.10
CA THR A 319 4.82 8.01 17.00
C THR A 319 4.59 6.67 17.70
N HIS A 320 4.61 5.55 16.97
CA HIS A 320 4.50 4.21 17.57
C HIS A 320 5.66 3.91 18.53
N SER A 321 6.90 4.29 18.16
CA SER A 321 8.08 4.14 19.02
C SER A 321 8.04 5.02 20.28
N LEU A 322 7.26 6.10 20.29
CA LEU A 322 7.03 6.94 21.48
C LEU A 322 5.85 6.41 22.32
N ASP A 323 4.76 5.98 21.69
CA ASP A 323 3.59 5.40 22.36
C ASP A 323 3.97 4.14 23.16
N ASP A 324 4.75 3.22 22.58
CA ASP A 324 5.25 2.03 23.29
C ASP A 324 6.16 2.41 24.49
N HIS A 325 6.94 3.49 24.35
CA HIS A 325 7.73 4.03 25.46
C HIS A 325 6.86 4.68 26.55
N ILE A 326 5.79 5.39 26.18
CA ILE A 326 4.81 5.97 27.11
C ILE A 326 4.06 4.85 27.85
N LYS A 327 3.68 3.76 27.17
CA LYS A 327 3.12 2.56 27.80
C LYS A 327 4.10 1.94 28.80
N TYR A 328 5.38 1.80 28.44
CA TYR A 328 6.44 1.30 29.33
C TYR A 328 6.57 2.16 30.60
N LEU A 329 6.71 3.48 30.42
CA LEU A 329 6.86 4.44 31.52
C LEU A 329 5.61 4.49 32.41
N SER A 330 4.40 4.49 31.85
CA SER A 330 3.14 4.42 32.62
C SER A 330 3.02 3.16 33.46
N LYS A 331 3.42 1.99 32.92
CA LYS A 331 3.51 0.74 33.68
C LYS A 331 4.55 0.85 34.80
N ARG A 332 5.73 1.40 34.52
CA ARG A 332 6.82 1.59 35.49
C ARG A 332 6.43 2.52 36.64
N ILE A 333 5.80 3.66 36.34
CA ILE A 333 5.26 4.62 37.32
C ILE A 333 4.19 3.95 38.18
N SER A 334 3.29 3.17 37.59
CA SER A 334 2.24 2.45 38.32
C SER A 334 2.82 1.41 39.30
N SER A 335 3.86 0.66 38.90
CA SER A 335 4.60 -0.20 39.83
C SER A 335 5.26 0.59 40.96
N MET A 336 5.91 1.72 40.66
CA MET A 336 6.55 2.55 41.69
C MET A 336 5.54 3.13 42.69
N LYS A 337 4.38 3.62 42.23
CA LYS A 337 3.26 4.03 43.08
C LYS A 337 2.86 2.89 44.04
N SER A 338 2.65 1.68 43.52
CA SER A 338 2.34 0.50 44.33
C SER A 338 3.40 0.18 45.39
N PHE A 339 4.70 0.18 45.02
CA PHE A 339 5.79 -0.03 45.98
C PHE A 339 5.85 1.06 47.07
N ILE A 340 5.61 2.33 46.72
CA ILE A 340 5.57 3.43 47.69
C ILE A 340 4.38 3.26 48.65
N THR A 341 3.18 2.94 48.14
CA THR A 341 1.99 2.68 48.98
C THR A 341 2.24 1.52 49.94
N LYS A 342 2.69 0.35 49.43
CA LYS A 342 3.08 -0.82 50.25
C LYS A 342 4.12 -0.43 51.33
N ALA A 343 5.10 0.42 51.01
CA ALA A 343 6.13 0.84 51.96
C ALA A 343 5.58 1.79 53.05
N VAL A 344 4.64 2.67 52.71
CA VAL A 344 3.96 3.56 53.66
C VAL A 344 3.06 2.76 54.61
N GLU A 345 2.24 1.85 54.09
CA GLU A 345 1.37 0.96 54.88
C GLU A 345 2.18 0.12 55.88
N ASN A 346 3.27 -0.51 55.43
CA ASN A 346 4.16 -1.27 56.31
C ASN A 346 4.83 -0.41 57.40
N LYS A 347 5.05 0.89 57.14
CA LYS A 347 5.58 1.82 58.15
C LYS A 347 4.52 2.21 59.18
N PHE A 348 3.27 2.47 58.76
CA PHE A 348 2.15 2.70 59.68
C PHE A 348 1.87 1.48 60.56
N ASN A 349 1.84 0.28 59.98
CA ASN A 349 1.59 -0.95 60.73
C ASN A 349 2.67 -1.19 61.81
N LYS A 350 3.95 -0.94 61.52
CA LYS A 350 5.03 -0.99 62.53
C LYS A 350 4.91 0.05 63.65
N MET A 351 4.29 1.20 63.39
CA MET A 351 4.03 2.22 64.42
C MET A 351 2.81 1.89 65.31
N ASN A 352 1.89 1.03 64.84
CA ASN A 352 0.79 0.52 65.64
C ASN A 352 1.21 -0.68 66.50
N ASP A 353 1.97 -1.62 65.94
CA ASP A 353 2.43 -2.83 66.64
C ASP A 353 3.39 -2.52 67.81
N SER A 354 4.08 -1.37 67.74
CA SER A 354 4.94 -0.86 68.82
C SER A 354 4.19 -0.17 69.98
N LYS A 355 2.83 -0.16 69.98
CA LYS A 355 1.99 0.39 71.07
C LYS A 355 1.19 -0.66 71.83
N SER A 356 1.82 -1.80 72.18
CA SER A 356 1.24 -2.80 73.09
C SER A 356 1.97 -2.87 74.44
N ARG A 357 1.65 -1.94 75.36
CA ARG A 357 1.57 -2.13 76.83
C ARG A 357 1.14 -0.87 77.58
N ASN A 358 0.15 -1.03 78.46
CA ASN A 358 -0.20 -0.19 79.62
C ASN A 358 -0.76 1.23 79.42
N ALA A 359 -2.07 1.28 79.13
CA ALA A 359 -3.05 2.16 79.80
C ALA A 359 -3.00 3.68 79.43
N PRO A 360 -3.90 4.55 79.98
CA PRO A 360 -5.01 5.03 79.16
C PRO A 360 -5.18 6.57 79.16
N THR A 361 -6.41 7.03 78.87
CA THR A 361 -6.92 8.43 78.82
C THR A 361 -6.67 9.22 77.53
N ASP A 362 -7.69 9.15 76.67
CA ASP A 362 -8.46 10.31 76.19
C ASP A 362 -7.71 11.60 75.81
N ASN A 363 -7.71 11.88 74.50
CA ASN A 363 -7.70 13.25 74.01
C ASN A 363 -8.54 13.34 72.73
N LYS A 364 -9.85 13.56 72.94
CA LYS A 364 -10.89 13.70 71.92
C LYS A 364 -10.73 14.99 71.08
N TYR A 365 -9.78 15.00 70.16
CA TYR A 365 -9.73 15.94 69.03
C TYR A 365 -9.83 15.18 67.71
N TYR A 366 -11.08 15.03 67.25
CA TYR A 366 -11.45 14.54 65.92
C TYR A 366 -12.16 15.69 65.20
N TYR A 367 -11.95 15.83 63.89
CA TYR A 367 -12.17 17.06 63.11
C TYR A 367 -11.19 18.20 63.51
N GLU A 368 -10.70 19.06 62.60
CA GLU A 368 -11.12 19.29 61.21
C GLU A 368 -9.94 19.69 60.30
N LYS A 369 -9.58 18.87 59.31
CA LYS A 369 -8.91 19.35 58.07
C LYS A 369 -9.06 18.40 56.87
N SER A 370 -10.30 18.06 56.52
CA SER A 370 -10.62 17.35 55.28
C SER A 370 -11.35 18.28 54.31
N ARG A 371 -10.58 19.07 53.55
CA ARG A 371 -11.01 19.75 52.31
C ARG A 371 -9.80 20.36 51.60
N GLU A 372 -10.00 20.69 50.32
CA GLU A 372 -9.03 21.29 49.39
C GLU A 372 -7.84 20.39 48.99
N LEU A 373 -8.14 19.36 48.18
CA LEU A 373 -7.51 19.18 46.85
C LEU A 373 -8.22 18.08 46.01
N GLU A 374 -9.55 18.19 45.88
CA GLU A 374 -10.30 17.43 44.86
C GLU A 374 -10.49 18.29 43.60
N ALA A 375 -9.44 18.32 42.77
CA ALA A 375 -9.46 18.76 41.38
C ALA A 375 -8.22 18.17 40.68
N SER A 376 -8.29 17.48 39.54
CA SER A 376 -9.44 17.13 38.69
C SER A 376 -9.20 15.76 38.03
N ASP A 377 -10.13 14.82 38.16
CA ASP A 377 -9.95 13.44 37.64
C ASP A 377 -11.23 12.95 36.94
N HIS A 378 -11.55 13.58 35.80
CA HIS A 378 -12.58 13.16 34.85
C HIS A 378 -11.98 13.12 33.44
N ASP A 379 -12.43 12.14 32.66
CA ASP A 379 -12.07 11.88 31.25
C ASP A 379 -10.59 11.65 30.93
N HIS A 380 -10.08 10.48 31.36
CA HIS A 380 -9.10 9.74 30.57
C HIS A 380 -9.58 8.29 30.35
N PRO A 381 -9.62 7.78 29.10
CA PRO A 381 -9.96 6.38 28.83
C PRO A 381 -8.85 5.41 29.29
N LEU A 382 -9.14 4.10 29.25
CA LEU A 382 -8.29 2.98 29.66
C LEU A 382 -8.22 2.70 31.18
N LYS A 383 -9.29 2.10 31.73
CA LYS A 383 -9.18 1.31 32.98
C LYS A 383 -8.36 0.05 32.71
N VAL A 384 -7.28 -0.17 33.45
CA VAL A 384 -6.48 -1.40 33.38
C VAL A 384 -6.93 -2.39 34.46
N THR A 385 -7.34 -3.60 34.06
CA THR A 385 -7.61 -4.72 34.97
C THR A 385 -6.31 -5.30 35.52
N SER A 386 -6.16 -5.33 36.84
CA SER A 386 -4.92 -5.71 37.51
C SER A 386 -4.85 -7.21 37.87
N GLU A 387 -4.22 -8.01 37.02
CA GLU A 387 -3.63 -9.28 37.46
C GLU A 387 -2.14 -9.04 37.76
N MET A 388 -1.72 -9.35 38.99
CA MET A 388 -0.36 -9.08 39.47
C MET A 388 0.44 -10.37 39.66
N LYS A 389 1.70 -10.33 39.22
CA LYS A 389 2.81 -11.08 39.84
C LYS A 389 3.82 -10.06 40.37
N ASP A 390 4.31 -10.30 41.57
CA ASP A 390 5.14 -9.37 42.34
C ASP A 390 6.60 -9.86 42.26
N ASP A 391 7.52 -8.99 41.83
CA ASP A 391 8.96 -9.30 41.75
C ASP A 391 9.76 -8.25 42.51
N THR A 392 10.52 -8.70 43.52
CA THR A 392 11.14 -7.82 44.53
C THR A 392 12.65 -7.70 44.35
N SER A 393 13.11 -6.60 43.76
CA SER A 393 14.49 -6.12 43.96
C SER A 393 14.55 -4.58 43.95
N SER A 394 14.96 -3.97 45.06
CA SER A 394 14.86 -2.51 45.27
C SER A 394 16.13 -1.73 44.92
N SER A 395 17.29 -2.38 44.83
CA SER A 395 18.60 -1.74 44.56
C SER A 395 19.01 -1.70 43.09
N ARG A 396 18.60 -2.68 42.25
CA ARG A 396 18.85 -2.71 40.79
C ARG A 396 18.03 -1.67 40.00
N SER A 397 17.24 -0.83 40.66
CA SER A 397 16.17 -0.02 40.05
C SER A 397 16.66 1.21 39.25
N SER A 398 17.43 2.10 39.86
CA SER A 398 17.71 3.44 39.29
C SER A 398 18.60 3.42 38.04
N GLN A 399 19.71 2.67 38.06
CA GLN A 399 20.63 2.58 36.91
C GLN A 399 19.98 1.87 35.70
N THR A 400 19.15 0.86 35.96
CA THR A 400 18.38 0.17 34.91
C THR A 400 17.36 1.12 34.28
N LEU A 401 16.62 1.89 35.08
CA LEU A 401 15.66 2.88 34.58
C LEU A 401 16.31 3.91 33.65
N SER A 402 17.52 4.40 33.96
CA SER A 402 18.26 5.28 33.05
C SER A 402 18.58 4.58 31.73
N ARG A 403 19.09 3.34 31.78
CA ARG A 403 19.40 2.56 30.56
C ARG A 403 18.16 2.29 29.69
N ASP A 404 17.00 2.09 30.31
CA ASP A 404 15.72 1.92 29.60
C ASP A 404 15.28 3.22 28.92
N LEU A 405 15.37 4.36 29.61
CA LEU A 405 15.12 5.70 29.05
C LEU A 405 16.09 6.00 27.89
N ASP A 406 17.38 5.79 28.11
CA ASP A 406 18.46 5.97 27.14
C ASP A 406 18.46 4.90 26.02
N SER A 407 17.43 4.05 25.93
CA SER A 407 17.29 3.03 24.87
C SER A 407 16.41 3.46 23.70
N VAL A 408 15.54 4.47 23.86
CA VAL A 408 14.59 4.93 22.84
C VAL A 408 14.90 6.38 22.42
N ALA A 409 14.92 6.65 21.12
CA ALA A 409 15.11 8.02 20.62
C ALA A 409 13.82 8.84 20.74
N LEU A 410 13.82 9.81 21.65
CA LEU A 410 12.75 10.80 21.78
C LEU A 410 12.66 11.69 20.52
N ASP A 411 13.80 12.18 20.03
CA ASP A 411 13.89 13.01 18.82
C ASP A 411 14.47 12.23 17.63
N TRP A 412 13.84 12.34 16.46
CA TRP A 412 14.32 11.75 15.21
C TRP A 412 14.78 12.87 14.26
N LYS A 413 15.91 12.65 13.57
CA LYS A 413 16.41 13.62 12.57
C LYS A 413 15.42 13.76 11.42
N SER A 414 15.25 15.00 10.96
CA SER A 414 14.49 15.29 9.73
C SER A 414 15.14 14.62 8.53
N LEU A 415 14.33 13.87 7.77
CA LEU A 415 14.74 13.25 6.50
C LEU A 415 15.27 14.31 5.52
N ARG A 416 14.52 15.42 5.37
CA ARG A 416 14.75 16.51 4.40
C ARG A 416 16.15 17.10 4.43
N ASN A 417 16.72 17.24 5.61
CA ASN A 417 18.00 17.91 5.84
C ASN A 417 19.19 16.92 5.86
N THR A 418 18.93 15.63 5.62
CA THR A 418 19.95 14.58 5.66
C THR A 418 20.27 14.09 4.25
N HIS A 419 21.43 14.50 3.73
CA HIS A 419 21.86 14.22 2.36
C HIS A 419 22.92 13.11 2.24
N GLU A 420 23.47 12.65 3.36
CA GLU A 420 24.44 11.54 3.41
C GLU A 420 24.23 10.66 4.67
N CYS A 421 24.60 9.39 4.54
CA CYS A 421 24.74 8.46 5.65
C CYS A 421 26.10 8.65 6.34
N ILE A 422 26.23 8.22 7.61
CA ILE A 422 27.50 8.26 8.38
C ILE A 422 28.65 7.48 7.68
N CYS A 423 28.35 6.58 6.73
CA CYS A 423 29.34 5.92 5.87
C CYS A 423 29.68 6.69 4.58
N SER A 424 29.45 8.02 4.53
CA SER A 424 29.64 8.91 3.38
C SER A 424 28.97 8.43 2.08
N SER A 425 27.92 7.60 2.20
CA SER A 425 27.04 7.26 1.08
C SER A 425 25.95 8.30 0.99
N TYR A 426 25.94 9.06 -0.11
CA TYR A 426 24.90 10.05 -0.40
C TYR A 426 23.50 9.41 -0.45
N PHE A 427 22.50 10.20 -0.08
CA PHE A 427 21.10 9.84 -0.23
C PHE A 427 20.53 10.43 -1.53
N ASP A 428 20.53 9.60 -2.58
CA ASP A 428 19.78 9.85 -3.83
C ASP A 428 18.28 9.50 -3.72
N GLN A 429 17.53 9.68 -4.81
CA GLN A 429 16.07 9.46 -4.89
C GLN A 429 15.63 7.98 -4.74
N LEU A 430 16.54 7.02 -4.83
CA LEU A 430 16.28 5.58 -4.73
C LEU A 430 16.74 5.01 -3.37
N SER A 431 17.67 5.69 -2.72
CA SER A 431 18.31 5.28 -1.49
C SER A 431 17.40 5.45 -0.26
N LYS A 432 16.85 4.33 0.23
CA LYS A 432 16.00 4.37 1.43
C LYS A 432 16.74 4.90 2.66
N LYS A 433 16.30 6.06 3.14
CA LYS A 433 16.61 6.63 4.45
C LYS A 433 15.86 5.84 5.54
N THR A 434 16.56 5.36 6.57
CA THR A 434 15.92 4.65 7.70
C THR A 434 16.48 5.10 9.05
N HIS A 435 15.61 5.44 9.99
CA HIS A 435 16.00 5.82 11.36
C HIS A 435 16.38 4.61 12.23
N CYS A 436 17.43 4.80 13.04
CA CYS A 436 17.74 3.95 14.19
C CYS A 436 16.81 4.32 15.37
N ARG A 437 16.00 3.38 15.85
CA ARG A 437 15.00 3.64 16.91
C ARG A 437 15.63 4.04 18.27
N ARG A 438 16.91 3.73 18.50
CA ARG A 438 17.64 4.14 19.72
C ARG A 438 18.26 5.54 19.66
N CYS A 439 18.72 6.01 18.49
CA CYS A 439 19.50 7.26 18.42
C CYS A 439 18.98 8.31 17.43
N GLY A 440 17.82 8.09 16.79
CA GLY A 440 17.14 9.08 15.94
C GLY A 440 17.89 9.45 14.65
N ASN A 441 19.11 8.94 14.44
CA ASN A 441 19.92 9.19 13.27
C ASN A 441 19.45 8.33 12.09
N ILE A 442 19.62 8.86 10.89
CA ILE A 442 19.23 8.25 9.62
C ILE A 442 20.42 7.50 9.01
N PHE A 443 20.16 6.32 8.46
CA PHE A 443 21.14 5.41 7.88
C PHE A 443 20.64 4.84 6.55
N CYS A 444 21.57 4.49 5.67
CA CYS A 444 21.27 3.74 4.45
C CYS A 444 21.09 2.24 4.75
N MET A 445 20.49 1.51 3.82
CA MET A 445 20.20 0.06 3.95
C MET A 445 21.41 -0.80 4.35
N ARG A 446 22.64 -0.39 3.98
CA ARG A 446 23.88 -1.11 4.33
C ARG A 446 24.31 -0.93 5.79
N CYS A 447 23.90 0.16 6.46
CA CYS A 447 24.29 0.50 7.83
C CYS A 447 23.22 0.22 8.89
N ILE A 448 21.96 0.00 8.46
CA ILE A 448 20.79 -0.24 9.32
C ILE A 448 20.38 -1.73 9.36
N THR A 449 21.35 -2.63 9.17
CA THR A 449 21.15 -4.08 8.99
C THR A 449 20.84 -4.85 10.28
N LYS A 450 20.84 -4.19 11.45
CA LYS A 450 20.56 -4.82 12.74
C LYS A 450 19.14 -4.53 13.20
N LYS A 451 18.45 -5.55 13.71
CA LYS A 451 17.21 -5.45 14.48
C LYS A 451 17.47 -5.96 15.89
N THR A 452 16.84 -5.34 16.89
CA THR A 452 16.86 -5.80 18.28
C THR A 452 15.66 -5.24 19.04
N ILE A 453 15.46 -5.72 20.27
CA ILE A 453 14.47 -5.21 21.22
C ILE A 453 15.08 -4.01 21.97
N LEU A 454 14.30 -2.96 22.24
CA LEU A 454 14.70 -1.86 23.11
C LEU A 454 14.15 -2.08 24.53
N PRO A 455 14.96 -2.02 25.60
CA PRO A 455 14.49 -2.18 26.98
C PRO A 455 13.37 -1.21 27.40
N GLY A 456 13.34 -0.01 26.83
CA GLY A 456 12.29 1.00 27.03
C GLY A 456 11.02 0.79 26.22
N HIS A 457 10.87 -0.32 25.46
CA HIS A 457 9.66 -0.69 24.73
C HIS A 457 8.89 -1.78 25.46
N LEU A 458 7.58 -1.59 25.69
CA LEU A 458 6.75 -2.52 26.44
C LEU A 458 6.31 -3.72 25.60
N GLU A 459 6.02 -3.49 24.31
CA GLU A 459 5.61 -4.54 23.36
C GLU A 459 6.80 -5.40 22.90
N GLN A 460 8.03 -4.99 23.21
CA GLN A 460 9.29 -5.71 22.95
C GLN A 460 9.48 -6.16 21.48
N ASN A 461 9.00 -5.34 20.54
CA ASN A 461 9.12 -5.58 19.11
C ASN A 461 10.58 -5.44 18.61
N ASN A 462 10.93 -6.23 17.58
CA ASN A 462 12.27 -6.21 16.97
C ASN A 462 12.42 -5.03 15.98
N VAL A 463 12.99 -3.91 16.46
CA VAL A 463 13.13 -2.66 15.71
C VAL A 463 14.53 -2.45 15.13
N SER A 464 14.63 -1.75 14.00
CA SER A 464 15.92 -1.51 13.35
C SER A 464 16.80 -0.49 14.09
N VAL A 465 18.05 -0.86 14.32
CA VAL A 465 19.08 -0.05 14.98
C VAL A 465 20.38 -0.03 14.16
N CYS A 466 21.16 1.02 14.28
CA CYS A 466 22.49 1.05 13.68
C CYS A 466 23.47 0.18 14.47
N LYS A 467 24.53 -0.32 13.81
CA LYS A 467 25.52 -1.22 14.41
C LYS A 467 26.04 -0.74 15.80
N PRO A 468 26.46 0.52 16.01
CA PRO A 468 26.91 0.98 17.33
C PRO A 468 25.83 0.94 18.41
N CYS A 469 24.55 1.20 18.06
CA CYS A 469 23.46 1.08 19.04
C CYS A 469 23.12 -0.38 19.36
N TYR A 470 23.22 -1.29 18.38
CA TYR A 470 23.09 -2.73 18.61
C TYR A 470 24.17 -3.24 19.58
N GLU A 471 25.43 -2.85 19.37
CA GLU A 471 26.56 -3.25 20.21
C GLU A 471 26.42 -2.71 21.65
N ILE A 472 25.98 -1.46 21.82
CA ILE A 472 25.67 -0.91 23.16
C ILE A 472 24.56 -1.70 23.85
N LEU A 473 23.50 -2.09 23.12
CA LEU A 473 22.36 -2.83 23.70
C LEU A 473 22.75 -4.26 24.12
N VAL A 474 23.41 -5.02 23.24
CA VAL A 474 23.84 -6.40 23.55
C VAL A 474 24.86 -6.43 24.69
N ASN A 475 25.87 -5.55 24.65
CA ASN A 475 26.86 -5.45 25.72
C ASN A 475 26.25 -4.88 27.02
N SER A 476 25.06 -4.27 26.97
CA SER A 476 24.34 -3.85 28.19
C SER A 476 23.61 -5.00 28.88
N THR A 477 23.11 -5.98 28.11
CA THR A 477 22.44 -7.19 28.63
C THR A 477 23.41 -8.18 29.26
N GLU A 478 24.60 -8.41 28.68
CA GLU A 478 25.61 -9.35 29.21
C GLU A 478 26.19 -8.97 30.60
N VAL A 479 25.85 -7.78 31.13
CA VAL A 479 26.25 -7.30 32.48
C VAL A 479 25.08 -7.39 33.47
N SER A 480 24.04 -8.17 33.16
CA SER A 480 22.78 -8.22 33.92
C SER A 480 22.56 -9.54 34.69
N ASP A 481 23.23 -10.61 34.27
CA ASP A 481 23.13 -11.95 34.86
C ASP A 481 24.14 -12.11 36.02
#